data_AF-A0AA43TQJ6-F1
#
_entry.id   AF-A0AA43TQJ6-F1
#
_cell.length_a   1.000
_cell.length_b   1.000
_cell.length_c   1.000
_cell.angle_alpha   90.00
_cell.angle_beta   90.00
_cell.angle_gamma   90.00
#
_symmetry.space_group_name_H-M   'P 1'
#
loop_
_entity.id
_entity.type
_entity.pdbx_description
1 polymer ?
#
loop_
_entity_poly.entity_id
_entity_poly.type
_entity_poly.pdbx_seq_one_letter_code
_entity_poly.pdbx_strand_id
1 'polypeptide(L)' 'MFGRRVHQAVLDSGDTETGVTIHHVTNDYDTGDVIAQCVVSIIPGDAVITIEERVKEVEKSLICGVIQNWNYSETE' A
#
# COMPACT_ATOMS: atom_id res chain seq x y z
N MET A 1 -3.85 -1.35 -13.86
CA MET A 1 -2.95 -0.89 -12.77
C MET A 1 -1.62 -0.47 -13.36
N PHE A 2 -1.03 0.63 -12.90
CA PHE A 2 0.12 1.31 -13.54
C PHE A 2 1.49 0.67 -13.28
N GLY A 3 1.57 -0.32 -12.38
CA GLY A 3 2.79 -1.09 -12.08
C GLY A 3 3.94 -0.19 -11.64
N ARG A 4 5.17 -0.49 -12.06
CA ARG A 4 6.40 0.27 -11.72
C ARG A 4 6.30 1.79 -11.97
N ARG A 5 5.43 2.23 -12.88
CA ARG A 5 5.27 3.66 -13.20
C ARG A 5 4.85 4.48 -11.98
N VAL A 6 4.11 3.91 -11.03
CA VAL A 6 3.72 4.63 -9.80
C VAL A 6 4.90 4.86 -8.88
N HIS A 7 5.77 3.87 -8.71
CA HIS A 7 6.98 4.01 -7.90
C HIS A 7 7.98 4.96 -8.57
N GLN A 8 8.06 4.97 -9.90
CA GLN A 8 8.88 5.93 -10.63
C GLN A 8 8.37 7.36 -10.41
N ALA A 9 7.07 7.59 -10.51
CA ALA A 9 6.47 8.91 -10.31
C ALA A 9 6.73 9.46 -8.90
N VAL A 10 6.72 8.60 -7.88
CA VAL A 10 7.06 8.95 -6.50
C VAL A 10 8.54 9.29 -6.34
N LEU A 11 9.44 8.56 -7.02
CA LEU A 11 10.86 8.91 -7.01
C LEU A 11 11.11 10.25 -7.73
N ASP A 12 10.42 10.48 -8.84
CA ASP A 12 10.54 11.69 -9.66
C ASP A 12 9.93 12.92 -8.98
N SER A 13 8.92 12.74 -8.11
CA SER A 13 8.32 13.84 -7.34
C SER A 13 9.26 14.38 -6.26
N GLY A 14 10.26 13.59 -5.84
CA GLY A 14 11.15 13.92 -4.74
C GLY A 14 10.53 13.73 -3.36
N ASP A 15 9.40 13.02 -3.28
CA ASP A 15 8.78 12.68 -2.00
C ASP A 15 9.70 11.77 -1.17
N THR A 16 9.63 11.94 0.15
CA THR A 16 10.41 11.12 1.10
C THR A 16 9.62 9.92 1.63
N GLU A 17 8.35 9.81 1.27
CA GLU A 17 7.43 8.80 1.78
C GLU A 17 6.47 8.33 0.68
N THR A 18 6.14 7.05 0.73
CA THR A 18 5.03 6.42 -0.01
C THR A 18 4.24 5.53 0.95
N GLY A 19 3.28 4.73 0.49
CA GLY A 19 2.50 3.92 1.41
C GLY A 19 1.63 2.86 0.77
N VAL A 20 1.03 2.07 1.65
CA VAL A 20 0.05 1.04 1.31
C VAL A 20 -1.22 1.27 2.12
N THR A 21 -2.37 1.14 1.46
CA THR A 21 -3.69 1.23 2.09
C THR A 21 -4.48 -0.04 1.80
N ILE A 22 -5.07 -0.62 2.84
CA ILE A 22 -6.07 -1.69 2.74
C ILE A 22 -7.42 -1.06 3.03
N HIS A 23 -8.39 -1.27 2.13
CA HIS A 23 -9.72 -0.67 2.24
C HIS A 23 -10.82 -1.65 1.82
N HIS A 24 -12.07 -1.33 2.17
CA HIS A 24 -13.24 -2.09 1.72
C HIS A 24 -13.44 -1.93 0.21
N VAL A 25 -13.87 -2.98 -0.48
CA VAL A 25 -14.18 -2.90 -1.92
C VAL A 25 -15.54 -2.22 -2.11
N THR A 26 -15.58 -1.20 -2.96
CA THR A 26 -16.79 -0.49 -3.39
C THR A 26 -16.93 -0.57 -4.92
N ASN A 27 -18.04 -0.08 -5.47
CA ASN A 27 -18.21 0.02 -6.93
C ASN A 27 -17.25 1.05 -7.56
N ASP A 28 -16.92 2.09 -6.82
CA ASP A 28 -15.95 3.10 -7.23
C ASP A 28 -14.53 2.66 -6.81
N TYR A 29 -13.55 2.94 -7.68
CA TYR A 29 -12.16 2.53 -7.48
C TYR A 29 -11.51 3.31 -6.33
N ASP A 30 -10.86 2.58 -5.42
CA ASP A 30 -10.03 3.12 -4.34
C ASP A 30 -10.77 4.08 -3.38
N THR A 31 -12.10 3.96 -3.25
CA THR A 31 -12.94 4.87 -2.42
C THR A 31 -13.55 4.25 -1.18
N GLY A 32 -13.38 2.95 -0.95
CA GLY A 32 -13.97 2.33 0.24
C GLY A 32 -13.26 2.72 1.52
N ASP A 33 -13.90 2.43 2.66
CA ASP A 33 -13.38 2.80 3.97
C ASP A 33 -12.01 2.15 4.25
N VAL A 34 -11.09 2.93 4.79
CA VAL A 34 -9.74 2.47 5.13
C VAL A 34 -9.78 1.54 6.34
N ILE A 35 -9.26 0.33 6.15
CA ILE A 35 -9.10 -0.69 7.19
C ILE A 35 -7.74 -0.53 7.88
N ALA A 36 -6.68 -0.34 7.08
CA ALA A 36 -5.32 -0.18 7.57
C ALA A 36 -4.48 0.61 6.57
N GLN A 37 -3.48 1.33 7.08
CA GLN A 37 -2.54 2.08 6.24
C GLN A 37 -1.14 2.01 6.84
N CYS A 38 -0.12 1.97 5.99
CA CYS A 38 1.28 1.97 6.40
C CYS A 38 2.09 2.92 5.53
N VAL A 39 2.93 3.73 6.17
CA VAL A 39 3.92 4.59 5.51
C VAL A 39 5.17 3.78 5.22
N VAL A 40 5.73 3.98 4.04
CA VAL A 40 6.98 3.39 3.56
C VAL A 40 7.93 4.53 3.24
N SER A 41 9.00 4.66 4.02
CA SER A 41 10.02 5.69 3.78
C SER A 41 10.78 5.43 2.49
N ILE A 42 11.14 6.51 1.80
CA ILE A 42 12.03 6.51 0.64
C ILE A 42 13.40 7.00 1.11
N ILE A 43 14.43 6.19 0.88
CA ILE A 43 15.78 6.43 1.37
C ILE A 43 16.55 7.21 0.30
N PRO A 44 17.33 8.25 0.66
CA PRO A 44 18.18 8.93 -0.31
C PRO A 44 19.08 7.95 -1.06
N GLY A 45 19.00 7.96 -2.40
CA GLY A 45 19.72 7.03 -3.27
C GLY A 45 18.98 5.73 -3.59
N ASP A 46 17.72 5.58 -3.15
CA ASP A 46 16.87 4.47 -3.58
C ASP A 46 16.72 4.44 -5.11
N ALA A 47 16.66 3.22 -5.65
CA ALA A 47 16.25 2.98 -7.01
C ALA A 47 14.75 2.66 -7.05
N VAL A 48 14.09 2.88 -8.19
CA VAL A 48 12.65 2.57 -8.32
C VAL A 48 12.32 1.12 -7.94
N ILE A 49 13.24 0.18 -8.20
CA ILE A 49 13.07 -1.24 -7.86
C ILE A 49 13.11 -1.48 -6.34
N THR A 50 13.96 -0.76 -5.59
CA THR A 50 14.06 -0.92 -4.14
C THR A 50 12.82 -0.36 -3.44
N ILE A 51 12.26 0.75 -3.96
CA ILE A 51 10.98 1.29 -3.51
C ILE A 51 9.85 0.29 -3.81
N GLU A 52 9.78 -0.23 -5.04
CA GLU A 52 8.76 -1.20 -5.45
C GLU A 52 8.78 -2.46 -4.57
N GLU A 53 9.97 -3.02 -4.29
CA GLU A 53 10.13 -4.19 -3.45
C GLU A 53 9.71 -3.92 -2.00
N ARG A 54 10.16 -2.80 -1.42
CA ARG A 54 9.81 -2.41 -0.05
C ARG A 54 8.31 -2.20 0.11
N VAL A 55 7.66 -1.54 -0.85
CA VAL A 55 6.20 -1.35 -0.83
C VAL A 55 5.47 -2.70 -0.89
N LYS A 56 5.89 -3.61 -1.77
CA LYS A 56 5.29 -4.95 -1.89
C LYS A 56 5.48 -5.81 -0.64
N GLU A 57 6.62 -5.69 0.03
CA GLU A 57 6.86 -6.38 1.30
C GLU A 57 5.90 -5.86 2.39
N VAL A 58 5.80 -4.55 2.54
CA VAL A 58 4.90 -3.91 3.49
C VAL A 58 3.44 -4.25 3.18
N GLU A 59 3.05 -4.24 1.90
CA GLU A 59 1.70 -4.59 1.45
C GLU A 59 1.32 -6.01 1.87
N LYS A 60 2.18 -7.00 1.57
CA LYS A 60 1.96 -8.40 1.95
C LYS A 60 1.84 -8.58 3.46
N SER A 61 2.73 -7.95 4.22
CA SER A 61 2.70 -8.03 5.68
C SER A 61 1.43 -7.39 6.25
N LEU A 62 1.04 -6.22 5.72
CA LEU A 62 -0.13 -5.49 6.18
C LEU A 62 -1.42 -6.27 5.91
N ILE A 63 -1.63 -6.78 4.69
CA ILE A 63 -2.83 -7.54 4.36
C ILE A 63 -2.92 -8.85 5.16
N CYS A 64 -1.80 -9.57 5.32
CA CYS A 64 -1.77 -10.78 6.14
C CYS A 64 -2.13 -10.48 7.60
N GLY A 65 -1.59 -9.38 8.16
CA GLY A 65 -1.90 -8.94 9.52
C GLY A 65 -3.37 -8.53 9.68
N VAL A 66 -3.95 -7.83 8.70
CA VAL A 66 -5.38 -7.48 8.67
C VAL A 66 -6.24 -8.75 8.67
N ILE A 67 -5.93 -9.72 7.80
CA ILE A 67 -6.70 -10.97 7.68
C ILE A 67 -6.59 -11.81 8.96
N GLN A 68 -5.40 -11.93 9.55
CA GLN A 68 -5.20 -12.71 10.77
C GLN A 68 -5.99 -12.17 11.97
N ASN A 69 -6.18 -10.85 12.03
CA ASN A 69 -6.95 -10.19 13.08
C ASN A 69 -8.40 -9.90 12.66
N TRP A 70 -8.84 -10.42 11.51
CA TRP A 70 -10.17 -10.16 11.00
C TRP A 70 -11.21 -10.94 11.79
N ASN A 71 -11.91 -10.23 12.67
CA ASN A 71 -13.06 -10.78 13.37
C ASN A 71 -14.27 -10.76 12.42
N TYR A 72 -14.41 -11.84 11.65
CA TYR A 72 -15.60 -12.03 10.84
C TYR A 72 -16.81 -12.23 11.75
N SER A 73 -17.79 -11.34 11.65
CA SER A 73 -19.12 -11.55 12.17
C SER A 73 -20.08 -11.53 10.98
N GLU A 74 -20.87 -12.58 10.81
CA GLU A 74 -21.98 -12.56 9.87
C GLU A 74 -22.97 -11.53 10.38
N THR A 75 -23.14 -10.43 9.65
CA THR A 75 -24.33 -9.62 9.77
C THR A 75 -25.45 -10.35 9.03
N GLU A 76 -26.48 -10.77 9.77
CA GLU A 76 -27.73 -11.37 9.27
C GLU A 76 -28.41 -10.54 8.16
#